data_AF-A0A254REQ0-F1
#
_entry.id   AF-A0A254REQ0-F1
#
_cell.length_a   1.000
_cell.length_b   1.000
_cell.length_c   1.000
_cell.angle_alpha   90.00
_cell.angle_beta   90.00
_cell.angle_gamma   90.00
#
_symmetry.space_group_name_H-M   'P 1'
#
loop_
_entity.id
_entity.type
_entity.pdbx_description
1 polymer ?
#
loop_
_entity_poly.entity_id
_entity_poly.type
_entity_poly.pdbx_seq_one_letter_code
_entity_poly.pdbx_strand_id
1 'polypeptide(L)'
;MKCVKGLGFLWVAVLAAFFALSACDDSSSASDDNNEISAVESSSSTSTDKEKSSDSKTKQSSSSIEEQNLSSAERISSSSPQKGANDKSSSSGLKDEKKSSSSSFLEKNRCEPEEDGQTYKEAFTGIRYICTDGYWIEVSSSSAASSSSYFDTTKVFNPDIEYGSYRDSRDGRVYRTVTIALKYELNGRNSITVFAENLNYGKMITGGDSQSDSTKYCFDDDPWYCEHGFGGFYTWSNAMKFPSVCDSVSLGTEQCSNTFSFPSDVNSEEQPLFVKHQGLCDDGWHVMSAAEWLDLVELNNGGTGFYNRFGSAALAYSHLLPDNRSGFSLLPTGFYDFSKKMYKDRELYAYHWLPQEKASTTANYFSVSSSDYTRSYWGLKGGWALPIRCVKDY
;
A
#
# COMPACT_ATOMS: atom_id res chain seq x y z
N MET A 1 37.74 -18.39 -61.90
CA MET A 1 37.15 -17.95 -63.18
C MET A 1 35.80 -18.61 -63.37
N LYS A 2 34.76 -17.79 -63.62
CA LYS A 2 33.44 -18.06 -64.23
C LYS A 2 32.52 -19.07 -63.51
N CYS A 3 31.48 -18.60 -62.81
CA CYS A 3 30.14 -18.18 -63.31
C CYS A 3 29.29 -19.35 -63.85
N VAL A 4 28.21 -19.66 -63.13
CA VAL A 4 26.94 -20.13 -63.72
C VAL A 4 25.80 -19.34 -63.08
N LYS A 5 24.92 -18.83 -63.94
CA LYS A 5 23.71 -18.04 -63.69
C LYS A 5 22.48 -18.93 -63.55
N GLY A 6 21.48 -18.47 -62.79
CA GLY A 6 20.05 -18.72 -63.03
C GLY A 6 19.29 -17.56 -62.36
N LEU A 7 18.64 -16.64 -63.09
CA LEU A 7 17.25 -16.69 -63.59
C LEU A 7 16.30 -17.23 -62.50
N GLY A 8 15.26 -16.53 -62.03
CA GLY A 8 14.51 -15.36 -62.51
C GLY A 8 13.02 -15.62 -62.21
N PHE A 9 12.22 -14.55 -62.07
CA PHE A 9 10.73 -14.52 -62.05
C PHE A 9 10.04 -15.11 -60.78
N LEU A 10 8.90 -14.66 -60.27
CA LEU A 10 7.85 -13.67 -60.61
C LEU A 10 7.00 -13.48 -59.32
N TRP A 11 6.30 -12.35 -59.24
CA TRP A 11 5.24 -11.93 -58.30
C TRP A 11 4.28 -13.01 -57.76
N VAL A 12 3.70 -12.77 -56.57
CA VAL A 12 2.23 -12.69 -56.31
C VAL A 12 1.98 -12.42 -54.80
N ALA A 13 1.08 -11.46 -54.52
CA ALA A 13 0.51 -11.10 -53.21
C ALA A 13 -0.45 -12.20 -52.69
N VAL A 14 -1.31 -11.89 -51.68
CA VAL A 14 -2.44 -12.72 -51.13
C VAL A 14 -2.05 -13.38 -49.78
N LEU A 15 -2.79 -13.36 -48.66
CA LEU A 15 -4.17 -13.02 -48.30
C LEU A 15 -4.26 -12.69 -46.79
N ALA A 16 -5.25 -11.88 -46.43
CA ALA A 16 -5.75 -11.69 -45.07
C ALA A 16 -6.82 -12.74 -44.70
N ALA A 17 -7.02 -12.90 -43.39
CA ALA A 17 -8.19 -13.42 -42.68
C ALA A 17 -8.49 -14.94 -42.69
N PHE A 18 -8.64 -15.48 -41.48
CA PHE A 18 -9.76 -16.27 -40.92
C PHE A 18 -9.25 -17.33 -39.96
N PHE A 19 -9.71 -17.30 -38.71
CA PHE A 19 -10.35 -18.45 -38.05
C PHE A 19 -11.17 -17.96 -36.86
N ALA A 20 -12.48 -18.08 -37.00
CA ALA A 20 -13.42 -18.14 -35.89
C ALA A 20 -13.81 -19.62 -35.69
N LEU A 21 -14.14 -19.96 -34.44
CA LEU A 21 -15.24 -20.84 -33.97
C LEU A 21 -14.79 -21.78 -32.84
N SER A 22 -15.37 -21.58 -31.66
CA SER A 22 -16.26 -22.58 -31.08
C SER A 22 -17.27 -21.91 -30.15
N ALA A 23 -18.54 -22.10 -30.48
CA ALA A 23 -19.69 -21.86 -29.63
C ALA A 23 -20.09 -23.20 -28.97
N CYS A 24 -20.58 -23.15 -27.73
CA CYS A 24 -21.52 -24.14 -27.22
C CYS A 24 -22.75 -23.39 -26.68
N ASP A 25 -23.81 -23.62 -27.44
CA ASP A 25 -25.25 -23.56 -27.20
C ASP A 25 -25.67 -24.15 -25.83
N ASP A 26 -26.68 -23.59 -25.16
CA ASP A 26 -28.05 -24.15 -25.17
C ASP A 26 -29.09 -23.28 -24.41
N SER A 27 -29.99 -22.69 -25.21
CA SER A 27 -31.46 -22.59 -25.14
C SER A 27 -32.27 -22.44 -23.83
N SER A 28 -33.15 -21.43 -23.82
CA SER A 28 -34.64 -21.55 -23.94
C SER A 28 -35.29 -20.16 -23.80
N SER A 29 -35.77 -19.54 -24.90
CA SER A 29 -37.18 -19.43 -25.35
C SER A 29 -38.12 -18.72 -24.34
N ALA A 30 -38.97 -17.74 -24.69
CA ALA A 30 -39.70 -17.59 -25.94
C ALA A 30 -40.26 -16.16 -26.16
N SER A 31 -40.43 -15.86 -27.45
CA SER A 31 -41.57 -15.20 -28.12
C SER A 31 -41.99 -13.79 -27.71
N ASP A 32 -41.80 -12.81 -28.61
CA ASP A 32 -42.84 -12.54 -29.62
C ASP A 32 -42.28 -11.76 -30.81
N ASP A 33 -42.53 -12.35 -31.98
CA ASP A 33 -42.33 -11.77 -33.30
C ASP A 33 -43.34 -10.63 -33.54
N ASN A 34 -42.91 -9.52 -34.13
CA ASN A 34 -43.07 -9.31 -35.57
C ASN A 34 -42.81 -7.86 -35.97
N ASN A 35 -41.73 -7.74 -36.73
CA ASN A 35 -41.65 -7.11 -38.04
C ASN A 35 -41.93 -5.60 -38.21
N GLU A 36 -40.83 -4.91 -38.54
CA GLU A 36 -40.54 -4.38 -39.89
C GLU A 36 -41.61 -3.46 -40.53
N ILE A 37 -41.31 -2.35 -41.21
CA ILE A 37 -40.08 -1.89 -41.86
C ILE A 37 -40.34 -0.45 -42.35
N SER A 38 -39.24 0.28 -42.53
CA SER A 38 -39.06 1.43 -43.42
C SER A 38 -39.78 2.74 -43.13
N ALA A 39 -38.98 3.66 -42.63
CA ALA A 39 -39.02 5.05 -43.08
C ALA A 39 -38.44 5.16 -44.49
N VAL A 40 -39.10 5.92 -45.37
CA VAL A 40 -38.43 6.76 -46.37
C VAL A 40 -39.26 8.02 -46.64
N GLU A 41 -38.55 9.15 -46.52
CA GLU A 41 -38.63 10.34 -47.37
C GLU A 41 -39.96 11.11 -47.43
N SER A 42 -40.00 12.29 -46.79
CA SER A 42 -39.68 13.53 -47.52
C SER A 42 -40.13 14.78 -46.74
N SER A 43 -39.25 15.77 -46.75
CA SER A 43 -39.55 17.21 -46.85
C SER A 43 -40.40 17.90 -45.77
N SER A 44 -39.78 18.81 -45.03
CA SER A 44 -39.85 20.26 -45.29
C SER A 44 -39.93 21.13 -44.02
N SER A 45 -39.05 22.13 -44.03
CA SER A 45 -39.23 23.52 -43.56
C SER A 45 -39.51 23.84 -42.08
N THR A 46 -38.44 24.38 -41.47
CA THR A 46 -38.31 25.74 -40.92
C THR A 46 -39.25 26.24 -39.80
N SER A 47 -38.60 26.73 -38.73
CA SER A 47 -38.99 27.87 -37.84
C SER A 47 -40.27 27.68 -37.00
N THR A 48 -40.38 28.05 -35.72
CA THR A 48 -39.74 29.10 -34.91
C THR A 48 -40.26 28.96 -33.46
N ASP A 49 -39.45 29.44 -32.52
CA ASP A 49 -39.84 30.21 -31.32
C ASP A 49 -40.71 29.63 -30.17
N LYS A 50 -40.06 29.73 -29.00
CA LYS A 50 -40.49 30.40 -27.76
C LYS A 50 -41.43 29.69 -26.78
N GLU A 51 -40.81 29.52 -25.60
CA GLU A 51 -41.19 30.03 -24.27
C GLU A 51 -42.51 29.61 -23.61
N LYS A 52 -42.33 29.40 -22.29
CA LYS A 52 -43.30 29.57 -21.19
C LYS A 52 -44.41 28.53 -21.13
N SER A 53 -44.88 28.13 -19.96
CA SER A 53 -44.53 28.33 -18.56
C SER A 53 -45.53 27.50 -17.76
N SER A 54 -45.26 27.37 -16.46
CA SER A 54 -46.25 27.40 -15.38
C SER A 54 -47.17 26.18 -15.30
N ASP A 55 -46.98 25.37 -14.25
CA ASP A 55 -47.85 25.38 -13.06
C ASP A 55 -49.11 24.53 -13.30
N SER A 56 -49.55 23.65 -12.42
CA SER A 56 -49.34 23.52 -10.99
C SER A 56 -50.19 22.32 -10.52
N LYS A 57 -50.08 22.04 -9.22
CA LYS A 57 -51.13 21.49 -8.34
C LYS A 57 -51.09 20.00 -7.98
N THR A 58 -50.44 19.81 -6.83
CA THR A 58 -51.00 19.29 -5.56
C THR A 58 -51.60 17.89 -5.51
N LYS A 59 -51.01 17.05 -4.65
CA LYS A 59 -51.54 16.60 -3.32
C LYS A 59 -50.50 15.64 -2.72
N GLN A 60 -49.87 15.93 -1.57
CA GLN A 60 -50.25 15.48 -0.22
C GLN A 60 -50.82 14.03 -0.25
N SER A 61 -50.15 13.02 0.32
CA SER A 61 -49.85 12.89 1.76
C SER A 61 -48.87 11.73 2.07
N SER A 62 -48.15 11.91 3.19
CA SER A 62 -47.51 10.95 4.12
C SER A 62 -48.15 9.54 4.18
N SER A 63 -47.46 8.43 4.45
CA SER A 63 -46.61 8.18 5.63
C SER A 63 -45.87 6.82 5.59
N SER A 64 -44.64 6.83 6.12
CA SER A 64 -44.01 5.86 7.05
C SER A 64 -43.59 4.44 6.65
N ILE A 65 -42.25 4.25 6.72
CA ILE A 65 -41.46 3.21 7.41
C ILE A 65 -41.64 1.74 6.97
N GLU A 66 -40.55 1.16 6.44
CA GLU A 66 -39.99 -0.09 6.96
C GLU A 66 -38.51 -0.23 6.58
N GLU A 67 -37.68 -0.47 7.62
CA GLU A 67 -36.28 -0.87 7.54
C GLU A 67 -36.18 -2.31 7.02
N GLN A 68 -35.21 -2.59 6.14
CA GLN A 68 -34.70 -3.95 5.98
C GLN A 68 -33.17 -3.97 5.94
N ASN A 69 -32.61 -4.45 7.05
CA ASN A 69 -31.30 -5.08 7.13
C ASN A 69 -31.28 -6.35 6.28
N LEU A 70 -30.18 -6.61 5.56
CA LEU A 70 -29.83 -7.96 5.11
C LEU A 70 -28.31 -8.16 5.17
N SER A 71 -27.89 -8.76 6.28
CA SER A 71 -26.68 -9.56 6.41
C SER A 71 -26.93 -10.96 5.86
N SER A 72 -25.96 -11.58 5.19
CA SER A 72 -25.86 -13.05 5.13
C SER A 72 -24.40 -13.45 4.96
N ALA A 73 -23.87 -14.08 6.01
CA ALA A 73 -22.68 -14.91 6.00
C ALA A 73 -23.11 -16.37 5.90
N GLU A 74 -22.50 -17.13 5.00
CA GLU A 74 -22.73 -18.58 4.88
C GLU A 74 -21.76 -19.36 5.79
N ARG A 75 -22.31 -20.33 6.54
CA ARG A 75 -21.57 -21.46 7.13
C ARG A 75 -22.22 -22.76 6.67
N ILE A 76 -21.38 -23.70 6.22
CA ILE A 76 -21.73 -25.08 5.89
C ILE A 76 -21.71 -25.95 7.16
N SER A 77 -22.70 -26.84 7.28
CA SER A 77 -22.90 -27.80 8.38
C SER A 77 -22.69 -29.25 7.93
N SER A 78 -22.28 -30.13 8.86
CA SER A 78 -22.53 -31.58 8.89
C SER A 78 -22.33 -32.08 10.35
N SER A 79 -23.38 -32.42 11.10
CA SER A 79 -24.17 -33.69 11.21
C SER A 79 -23.79 -34.55 12.45
N SER A 80 -24.78 -34.73 13.34
CA SER A 80 -24.91 -35.45 14.65
C SER A 80 -24.72 -37.00 14.58
N PRO A 81 -25.00 -37.88 15.61
CA PRO A 81 -25.59 -37.67 16.96
C PRO A 81 -25.11 -38.55 18.18
N GLN A 82 -25.49 -38.08 19.38
CA GLN A 82 -25.91 -38.73 20.65
C GLN A 82 -25.28 -40.04 21.22
N LYS A 83 -24.92 -39.98 22.53
CA LYS A 83 -25.36 -40.92 23.59
C LYS A 83 -25.11 -40.34 25.00
N GLY A 84 -26.03 -40.58 25.93
CA GLY A 84 -25.97 -40.13 27.35
C GLY A 84 -25.96 -41.27 28.38
N ALA A 85 -25.86 -40.85 29.66
CA ALA A 85 -26.03 -41.57 30.94
C ALA A 85 -24.93 -42.60 31.32
N ASN A 86 -24.42 -42.77 32.55
CA ASN A 86 -24.78 -42.29 33.90
C ASN A 86 -23.61 -42.51 34.92
N ASP A 87 -23.58 -41.67 35.97
CA ASP A 87 -23.24 -41.88 37.39
C ASP A 87 -21.93 -42.55 37.88
N LYS A 88 -21.16 -41.83 38.72
CA LYS A 88 -21.24 -41.97 40.20
C LYS A 88 -20.32 -40.99 40.96
N SER A 89 -20.79 -40.67 42.16
CA SER A 89 -20.43 -39.61 43.10
C SER A 89 -19.11 -39.79 43.87
N SER A 90 -18.61 -38.69 44.45
CA SER A 90 -18.53 -38.41 45.92
C SER A 90 -17.40 -37.38 46.18
N SER A 91 -17.75 -36.11 46.40
CA SER A 91 -17.88 -35.43 47.70
C SER A 91 -16.57 -34.96 48.35
N SER A 92 -16.33 -33.65 48.35
CA SER A 92 -16.12 -32.89 49.58
C SER A 92 -16.42 -31.42 49.31
N GLY A 93 -17.35 -30.87 50.08
CA GLY A 93 -17.81 -29.50 49.97
C GLY A 93 -17.02 -28.54 50.87
N LEU A 94 -17.12 -27.26 50.53
CA LEU A 94 -17.72 -26.20 51.34
C LEU A 94 -16.97 -24.85 51.21
N LYS A 95 -17.77 -23.88 50.74
CA LYS A 95 -17.87 -22.47 51.12
C LYS A 95 -17.17 -21.41 50.26
N ASP A 96 -18.02 -20.76 49.48
CA ASP A 96 -17.97 -19.35 49.08
C ASP A 96 -17.75 -18.40 50.27
N GLU A 97 -16.91 -17.36 50.10
CA GLU A 97 -17.37 -16.00 49.77
C GLU A 97 -16.21 -14.96 49.82
N LYS A 98 -16.02 -14.25 48.70
CA LYS A 98 -15.79 -12.80 48.53
C LYS A 98 -14.95 -12.02 49.57
N LYS A 99 -13.78 -11.49 49.14
CA LYS A 99 -13.55 -10.07 48.76
C LYS A 99 -12.06 -9.69 48.69
N SER A 100 -11.77 -8.70 47.83
CA SER A 100 -10.62 -7.77 47.81
C SER A 100 -9.34 -8.29 47.14
N SER A 101 -9.14 -8.00 45.85
CA SER A 101 -8.44 -6.82 45.33
C SER A 101 -6.94 -6.81 45.64
N SER A 102 -6.13 -6.85 44.56
CA SER A 102 -4.76 -6.32 44.42
C SER A 102 -3.49 -7.19 44.55
N SER A 103 -3.54 -8.53 44.50
CA SER A 103 -2.29 -9.33 44.59
C SER A 103 -2.01 -10.34 43.45
N SER A 104 -2.90 -10.53 42.47
CA SER A 104 -2.78 -11.64 41.51
C SER A 104 -1.90 -11.39 40.28
N PHE A 105 -1.17 -10.27 40.20
CA PHE A 105 -0.26 -9.99 39.06
C PHE A 105 1.18 -10.44 39.31
N LEU A 106 1.58 -10.69 40.56
CA LEU A 106 2.97 -11.02 40.92
C LEU A 106 3.28 -12.52 40.94
N GLU A 107 2.28 -13.40 40.90
CA GLU A 107 2.49 -14.86 40.91
C GLU A 107 2.84 -15.46 39.54
N LYS A 108 2.66 -14.71 38.44
CA LYS A 108 2.95 -15.20 37.08
C LYS A 108 4.36 -14.95 36.56
N ASN A 109 5.19 -14.20 37.29
CA ASN A 109 6.52 -13.78 36.83
C ASN A 109 7.67 -14.42 37.62
N ARG A 110 7.43 -15.56 38.29
CA ARG A 110 8.50 -16.32 38.95
C ARG A 110 8.98 -17.46 38.06
N CYS A 111 10.27 -17.70 38.11
CA CYS A 111 10.93 -18.85 37.50
C CYS A 111 11.56 -19.71 38.58
N GLU A 112 11.70 -21.00 38.30
CA GLU A 112 12.39 -21.92 39.20
C GLU A 112 13.91 -21.71 39.16
N PRO A 113 14.66 -22.09 40.22
CA PRO A 113 16.12 -21.97 40.22
C PRO A 113 16.81 -22.72 39.07
N GLU A 114 16.17 -23.77 38.52
CA GLU A 114 16.66 -24.53 37.36
C GLU A 114 16.49 -23.77 36.03
N GLU A 115 15.65 -22.74 36.03
CA GLU A 115 15.38 -21.88 34.88
C GLU A 115 16.28 -20.64 34.86
N ASP A 116 17.13 -20.43 35.87
CA ASP A 116 18.02 -19.27 35.94
C ASP A 116 18.91 -19.16 34.69
N GLY A 117 18.85 -18.00 34.03
CA GLY A 117 19.51 -17.73 32.75
C GLY A 117 18.79 -18.28 31.51
N GLN A 118 17.69 -19.02 31.64
CA GLN A 118 16.88 -19.41 30.48
C GLN A 118 16.10 -18.22 29.91
N THR A 119 15.75 -18.30 28.63
CA THR A 119 14.93 -17.29 27.96
C THR A 119 13.68 -17.90 27.36
N TYR A 120 12.56 -17.19 27.44
CA TYR A 120 11.36 -17.55 26.69
C TYR A 120 10.79 -16.33 25.96
N LYS A 121 10.10 -16.60 24.86
CA LYS A 121 9.41 -15.59 24.05
C LYS A 121 7.91 -15.78 24.22
N GLU A 122 7.22 -14.74 24.65
CA GLU A 122 5.77 -14.80 24.81
C GLU A 122 5.09 -14.82 23.43
N ALA A 123 4.27 -15.85 23.18
CA ALA A 123 3.74 -16.12 21.84
C ALA A 123 2.79 -15.04 21.30
N PHE A 124 2.13 -14.28 22.19
CA PHE A 124 1.12 -13.27 21.82
C PHE A 124 1.72 -11.86 21.64
N THR A 125 2.73 -11.51 22.44
CA THR A 125 3.37 -10.18 22.43
C THR A 125 4.72 -10.18 21.70
N GLY A 126 5.36 -11.35 21.60
CA GLY A 126 6.70 -11.50 21.03
C GLY A 126 7.83 -11.02 21.94
N ILE A 127 7.52 -10.56 23.16
CA ILE A 127 8.49 -10.05 24.15
C ILE A 127 9.34 -11.20 24.67
N ARG A 128 10.64 -10.96 24.87
CA ARG A 128 11.56 -11.93 25.46
C ARG A 128 11.79 -11.62 26.93
N TYR A 129 11.78 -12.67 27.74
CA TYR A 129 12.11 -12.62 29.15
C TYR A 129 13.34 -13.49 29.42
N ILE A 130 14.14 -13.11 30.40
CA ILE A 130 15.21 -13.92 30.98
C ILE A 130 14.90 -14.17 32.45
N CYS A 131 15.11 -15.40 32.91
CA CYS A 131 15.02 -15.70 34.32
C CYS A 131 16.29 -15.22 35.02
N THR A 132 16.14 -14.38 36.03
CA THR A 132 17.25 -13.92 36.87
C THR A 132 16.77 -13.82 38.30
N ASP A 133 17.49 -14.47 39.23
CA ASP A 133 17.20 -14.46 40.67
C ASP A 133 15.76 -14.89 41.02
N GLY A 134 15.20 -15.85 40.26
CA GLY A 134 13.86 -16.40 40.48
C GLY A 134 12.71 -15.56 39.91
N TYR A 135 13.01 -14.57 39.08
CA TYR A 135 12.03 -13.74 38.38
C TYR A 135 12.26 -13.71 36.86
N TRP A 136 11.16 -13.75 36.10
CA TRP A 136 11.17 -13.45 34.67
C TRP A 136 11.24 -11.95 34.47
N ILE A 137 12.43 -11.48 34.08
CA ILE A 137 12.69 -10.07 33.79
C ILE A 137 12.58 -9.88 32.29
N GLU A 138 11.79 -8.91 31.84
CA GLU A 138 11.75 -8.52 30.43
C GLU A 138 13.17 -8.12 30.01
N VAL A 139 13.65 -8.69 28.91
CA VAL A 139 14.94 -8.31 28.34
C VAL A 139 14.75 -6.95 27.66
N SER A 140 14.69 -5.90 28.48
CA SER A 140 14.89 -4.53 28.01
C SER A 140 16.32 -4.46 27.47
N SER A 141 16.49 -4.02 26.22
CA SER A 141 17.77 -3.98 25.51
C SER A 141 18.76 -2.93 26.06
N SER A 142 18.97 -2.90 27.38
CA SER A 142 19.78 -1.89 28.06
C SER A 142 20.72 -2.51 29.11
N SER A 143 21.58 -3.40 28.63
CA SER A 143 22.89 -3.64 29.27
C SER A 143 23.84 -4.28 28.25
N ALA A 144 24.76 -3.46 27.74
CA ALA A 144 25.87 -3.81 26.83
C ALA A 144 25.49 -4.72 25.66
N ALA A 145 24.85 -4.13 24.64
CA ALA A 145 24.63 -4.77 23.35
C ALA A 145 25.98 -5.13 22.72
N SER A 146 26.37 -6.39 22.86
CA SER A 146 27.15 -7.10 21.86
C SER A 146 26.50 -6.85 20.49
N SER A 147 27.28 -6.42 19.48
CA SER A 147 26.78 -6.36 18.10
C SER A 147 26.09 -7.69 17.74
N SER A 148 24.82 -7.79 17.35
CA SER A 148 23.95 -6.84 16.66
C SER A 148 22.46 -7.16 16.92
N SER A 149 21.73 -6.30 17.62
CA SER A 149 20.24 -6.29 17.59
C SER A 149 19.69 -5.57 16.36
N TYR A 150 20.53 -4.76 15.70
CA TYR A 150 20.18 -3.98 14.52
C TYR A 150 20.42 -4.75 13.22
N PHE A 151 19.64 -4.42 12.19
CA PHE A 151 19.84 -4.96 10.85
C PHE A 151 21.19 -4.54 10.27
N ASP A 152 21.71 -5.38 9.38
CA ASP A 152 22.97 -5.12 8.70
C ASP A 152 22.79 -3.98 7.69
N THR A 153 23.25 -2.78 8.06
CA THR A 153 23.12 -1.57 7.24
C THR A 153 23.94 -1.64 5.95
N THR A 154 24.96 -2.51 5.90
CA THR A 154 25.75 -2.72 4.68
C THR A 154 24.93 -3.34 3.56
N LYS A 155 23.79 -3.95 3.91
CA LYS A 155 22.85 -4.57 2.98
C LYS A 155 21.73 -3.65 2.52
N VAL A 156 21.68 -2.40 3.02
CA VAL A 156 20.67 -1.44 2.58
C VAL A 156 20.87 -1.08 1.12
N PHE A 157 22.11 -0.74 0.75
CA PHE A 157 22.48 -0.32 -0.59
C PHE A 157 23.31 -1.39 -1.29
N ASN A 158 23.25 -1.44 -2.62
CA ASN A 158 24.11 -2.34 -3.38
C ASN A 158 25.52 -1.73 -3.52
N PRO A 159 26.59 -2.37 -3.01
CA PRO A 159 27.94 -1.83 -3.08
C PRO A 159 28.50 -1.74 -4.52
N ASP A 160 27.93 -2.49 -5.47
CA ASP A 160 28.36 -2.50 -6.88
C ASP A 160 27.71 -1.37 -7.70
N ILE A 161 26.81 -0.59 -7.11
CA ILE A 161 26.15 0.55 -7.76
C ILE A 161 26.86 1.85 -7.39
N GLU A 162 27.22 2.63 -8.42
CA GLU A 162 27.69 4.00 -8.23
C GLU A 162 26.49 4.92 -7.98
N TYR A 163 26.35 5.34 -6.72
CA TYR A 163 25.30 6.26 -6.30
C TYR A 163 25.72 7.72 -6.51
N GLY A 164 24.78 8.52 -6.99
CA GLY A 164 24.86 9.97 -6.86
C GLY A 164 24.57 10.42 -5.42
N SER A 165 24.76 11.72 -5.19
CA SER A 165 24.52 12.36 -3.91
C SER A 165 23.71 13.62 -4.09
N TYR A 166 22.71 13.82 -3.25
CA TYR A 166 21.89 15.02 -3.21
C TYR A 166 21.83 15.56 -1.78
N ARG A 167 22.17 16.83 -1.58
CA ARG A 167 22.04 17.52 -0.30
C ARG A 167 20.72 18.27 -0.28
N ASP A 168 19.82 17.85 0.60
CA ASP A 168 18.55 18.51 0.85
C ASP A 168 18.81 19.90 1.46
N SER A 169 18.23 20.92 0.84
CA SER A 169 18.41 22.32 1.18
C SER A 169 17.76 22.70 2.51
N ARG A 170 16.79 21.90 2.96
CA ARG A 170 15.91 22.23 4.09
C ARG A 170 16.48 21.78 5.43
N ASP A 171 17.20 20.66 5.45
CA ASP A 171 17.83 20.11 6.66
C ASP A 171 19.33 19.77 6.50
N GLY A 172 19.89 19.95 5.30
CA GLY A 172 21.30 19.66 5.02
C GLY A 172 21.62 18.16 4.98
N ARG A 173 20.62 17.28 5.03
CA ARG A 173 20.83 15.84 4.93
C ARG A 173 21.27 15.49 3.51
N VAL A 174 22.14 14.49 3.42
CA VAL A 174 22.63 14.00 2.15
C VAL A 174 21.99 12.65 1.86
N TYR A 175 21.23 12.57 0.78
CA TYR A 175 20.61 11.36 0.27
C TYR A 175 21.45 10.76 -0.86
N ARG A 176 21.49 9.43 -0.91
CA ARG A 176 21.95 8.73 -2.12
C ARG A 176 20.90 8.82 -3.20
N THR A 177 21.33 8.98 -4.45
CA THR A 177 20.44 9.01 -5.61
C THR A 177 20.87 7.99 -6.64
N VAL A 178 19.93 7.44 -7.41
CA VAL A 178 20.22 6.56 -8.54
C VAL A 178 19.43 6.98 -9.76
N THR A 179 20.07 6.95 -10.93
CA THR A 179 19.41 7.18 -12.22
C THR A 179 19.10 5.85 -12.86
N ILE A 180 17.81 5.56 -13.07
CA ILE A 180 17.32 4.31 -13.61
C ILE A 180 16.84 4.56 -15.03
N ALA A 181 17.49 3.91 -16.00
CA ALA A 181 17.02 3.89 -17.38
C ALA A 181 15.70 3.13 -17.49
N LEU A 182 14.75 3.67 -18.24
CA LEU A 182 13.42 3.10 -18.47
C LEU A 182 13.44 2.15 -19.67
N LYS A 183 12.45 1.25 -19.74
CA LYS A 183 12.34 0.28 -20.83
C LYS A 183 11.96 0.95 -22.16
N TYR A 184 11.13 1.98 -22.09
CA TYR A 184 10.64 2.77 -23.21
C TYR A 184 10.80 4.24 -22.88
N GLU A 185 10.83 5.09 -23.91
CA GLU A 185 10.60 6.52 -23.71
C GLU A 185 9.13 6.70 -23.31
N LEU A 186 8.90 7.16 -22.09
CA LEU A 186 7.57 7.36 -21.52
C LEU A 186 7.47 8.82 -21.12
N ASN A 187 6.48 9.53 -21.65
CA ASN A 187 6.29 10.97 -21.39
C ASN A 187 7.55 11.81 -21.67
N GLY A 188 8.26 11.52 -22.77
CA GLY A 188 9.46 12.26 -23.18
C GLY A 188 10.70 12.03 -22.31
N ARG A 189 10.68 11.03 -21.42
CA ARG A 189 11.84 10.63 -20.61
C ARG A 189 12.22 9.17 -20.86
N ASN A 190 13.52 8.91 -20.89
CA ASN A 190 14.11 7.57 -21.02
C ASN A 190 14.79 7.10 -19.72
N SER A 191 14.76 7.92 -18.67
CA SER A 191 15.32 7.63 -17.36
C SER A 191 14.61 8.46 -16.28
N ILE A 192 14.68 8.01 -15.03
CA ILE A 192 14.30 8.79 -13.84
C ILE A 192 15.44 8.80 -12.83
N THR A 193 15.59 9.91 -12.11
CA THR A 193 16.53 10.00 -10.98
C THR A 193 15.76 10.04 -9.68
N VAL A 194 16.01 9.08 -8.81
CA VAL A 194 15.24 8.85 -7.57
C VAL A 194 16.17 8.82 -6.38
N PHE A 195 15.64 9.11 -5.19
CA PHE A 195 16.35 8.79 -3.96
C PHE A 195 16.51 7.27 -3.84
N ALA A 196 17.72 6.81 -3.54
CA ALA A 196 17.97 5.40 -3.26
C ALA A 196 17.49 5.01 -1.86
N GLU A 197 17.19 5.96 -0.98
CA GLU A 197 16.61 5.72 0.35
C GLU A 197 15.27 6.44 0.54
N ASN A 198 14.50 6.03 1.54
CA ASN A 198 13.24 6.71 1.88
C ASN A 198 13.53 8.13 2.40
N LEU A 199 12.61 9.07 2.17
CA LEU A 199 12.77 10.43 2.68
C LEU A 199 12.87 10.44 4.22
N ASN A 200 13.83 11.17 4.76
CA ASN A 200 14.07 11.31 6.20
C ASN A 200 13.98 12.77 6.70
N TYR A 201 13.08 13.56 6.12
CA TYR A 201 12.92 14.98 6.43
C TYR A 201 12.06 15.20 7.67
N GLY A 202 12.45 16.15 8.52
CA GLY A 202 11.70 16.54 9.72
C GLY A 202 12.20 15.91 11.02
N LYS A 203 11.59 16.29 12.15
CA LYS A 203 11.95 15.84 13.50
C LYS A 203 11.21 14.56 13.86
N MET A 204 11.94 13.57 14.41
CA MET A 204 11.30 12.37 14.95
C MET A 204 10.41 12.71 16.15
N ILE A 205 9.22 12.12 16.16
CA ILE A 205 8.32 12.04 17.30
C ILE A 205 8.00 10.56 17.59
N THR A 206 7.50 10.28 18.79
CA THR A 206 7.16 8.92 19.24
C THR A 206 5.93 8.42 18.49
N GLY A 207 5.91 7.11 18.20
CA GLY A 207 4.77 6.45 17.56
C GLY A 207 3.46 6.73 18.31
N GLY A 208 2.49 7.28 17.60
CA GLY A 208 1.15 7.59 18.14
C GLY A 208 0.97 9.05 18.58
N ASP A 209 2.04 9.83 18.71
CA ASP A 209 1.94 11.29 18.83
C ASP A 209 1.43 11.89 17.52
N SER A 210 0.65 12.96 17.56
CA SER A 210 0.16 13.60 16.34
C SER A 210 1.28 14.26 15.56
N GLN A 211 1.39 13.93 14.26
CA GLN A 211 2.31 14.64 13.37
C GLN A 211 1.83 16.07 13.14
N SER A 212 2.81 16.96 13.07
CA SER A 212 2.70 18.34 12.59
C SER A 212 3.73 18.58 11.49
N ASP A 213 3.72 19.79 10.92
CA ASP A 213 4.64 20.20 9.87
C ASP A 213 6.09 19.81 10.20
N SER A 214 6.73 19.10 9.27
CA SER A 214 8.12 18.65 9.41
C SER A 214 8.38 17.74 10.63
N THR A 215 7.43 16.87 10.97
CA THR A 215 7.64 15.74 11.91
C THR A 215 7.52 14.39 11.21
N LYS A 216 8.07 13.33 11.82
CA LYS A 216 8.08 11.97 11.27
C LYS A 216 8.10 10.94 12.39
N TYR A 217 7.70 9.70 12.10
CA TYR A 217 8.07 8.55 12.92
C TYR A 217 9.26 7.81 12.31
N CYS A 218 10.02 7.10 13.13
CA CYS A 218 11.09 6.20 12.68
C CYS A 218 10.67 4.76 12.92
N PHE A 219 11.08 3.85 12.02
CA PHE A 219 10.77 2.42 12.15
C PHE A 219 11.08 1.91 13.56
N ASP A 220 10.17 1.10 14.13
CA ASP A 220 10.28 0.57 15.50
C ASP A 220 10.43 1.63 16.61
N ASP A 221 10.08 2.88 16.29
CA ASP A 221 10.25 4.04 17.16
C ASP A 221 11.70 4.26 17.62
N ASP A 222 12.66 3.89 16.77
CA ASP A 222 14.09 4.06 17.02
C ASP A 222 14.71 5.00 15.96
N PRO A 223 15.31 6.14 16.37
CA PRO A 223 15.94 7.09 15.46
C PRO A 223 17.05 6.47 14.61
N TRP A 224 17.69 5.40 15.08
CA TRP A 224 18.73 4.71 14.35
C TRP A 224 18.27 4.29 12.96
N TYR A 225 17.05 3.76 12.80
CA TYR A 225 16.58 3.31 11.48
C TYR A 225 16.42 4.46 10.49
N CYS A 226 15.89 5.61 10.94
CA CYS A 226 15.79 6.81 10.12
C CYS A 226 17.16 7.21 9.57
N GLU A 227 18.20 7.18 10.41
CA GLU A 227 19.56 7.58 10.03
C GLU A 227 20.30 6.57 9.13
N HIS A 228 19.76 5.36 8.96
CA HIS A 228 20.40 4.28 8.20
C HIS A 228 19.58 3.84 6.96
N GLY A 229 18.88 4.80 6.33
CA GLY A 229 18.25 4.63 5.01
C GLY A 229 16.80 4.14 5.04
N PHE A 230 16.24 3.83 6.21
CA PHE A 230 14.83 3.43 6.35
C PHE A 230 13.88 4.62 6.22
N GLY A 231 14.39 5.82 6.50
CA GLY A 231 13.63 7.07 6.40
C GLY A 231 12.50 7.19 7.41
N GLY A 232 11.68 8.21 7.21
CA GLY A 232 10.54 8.54 8.06
C GLY A 232 9.23 7.95 7.54
N PHE A 233 8.29 7.79 8.46
CA PHE A 233 6.88 7.49 8.17
C PHE A 233 6.06 8.75 8.39
N TYR A 234 5.17 9.05 7.45
CA TYR A 234 4.36 10.27 7.43
C TYR A 234 2.89 9.94 7.27
N THR A 235 2.00 10.67 7.94
CA THR A 235 0.57 10.66 7.55
C THR A 235 0.45 11.22 6.13
N TRP A 236 -0.66 10.92 5.44
CA TRP A 236 -0.77 11.35 4.04
C TRP A 236 -0.76 12.87 3.90
N SER A 237 -1.51 13.60 4.73
CA SER A 237 -1.50 15.08 4.72
C SER A 237 -0.10 15.64 4.96
N ASN A 238 0.64 15.11 5.94
CA ASN A 238 1.99 15.57 6.22
C ASN A 238 2.93 15.27 5.05
N ALA A 239 2.88 14.07 4.47
CA ALA A 239 3.65 13.70 3.27
C ALA A 239 3.37 14.64 2.07
N MET A 240 2.11 15.05 1.91
CA MET A 240 1.68 15.99 0.87
C MET A 240 1.85 17.46 1.28
N LYS A 241 2.37 17.76 2.48
CA LYS A 241 2.48 19.13 3.01
C LYS A 241 1.12 19.86 3.00
N PHE A 242 0.07 19.14 3.36
CA PHE A 242 -1.29 19.64 3.53
C PHE A 242 -1.64 19.73 5.03
N PRO A 243 -2.60 20.59 5.41
CA PRO A 243 -3.11 20.62 6.78
C PRO A 243 -3.60 19.25 7.23
N SER A 244 -3.35 18.88 8.50
CA SER A 244 -3.73 17.57 9.05
C SER A 244 -5.22 17.26 8.98
N VAL A 245 -6.09 18.29 8.94
CA VAL A 245 -7.53 18.12 8.73
C VAL A 245 -7.85 17.41 7.41
N CYS A 246 -7.00 17.54 6.38
CA CYS A 246 -7.12 16.86 5.09
C CYS A 246 -7.01 15.33 5.19
N ASP A 247 -6.59 14.77 6.34
CA ASP A 247 -6.63 13.33 6.57
C ASP A 247 -8.03 12.80 6.90
N SER A 248 -8.96 13.69 7.25
CA SER A 248 -10.32 13.35 7.69
C SER A 248 -11.43 13.82 6.74
N VAL A 249 -11.09 14.63 5.73
CA VAL A 249 -12.04 15.19 4.76
C VAL A 249 -11.47 15.12 3.35
N SER A 250 -12.33 15.22 2.34
CA SER A 250 -11.91 15.30 0.93
C SER A 250 -11.14 16.58 0.63
N LEU A 251 -10.25 16.49 -0.35
CA LEU A 251 -9.66 17.66 -1.00
C LEU A 251 -10.74 18.53 -1.66
N GLY A 252 -10.43 19.82 -1.83
CA GLY A 252 -11.34 20.82 -2.43
C GLY A 252 -12.55 21.19 -1.56
N THR A 253 -12.60 20.76 -0.30
CA THR A 253 -13.64 21.16 0.66
C THR A 253 -13.28 22.46 1.37
N GLU A 254 -14.22 23.09 2.07
CA GLU A 254 -13.92 24.29 2.88
C GLU A 254 -12.88 24.00 3.97
N GLN A 255 -12.89 22.78 4.56
CA GLN A 255 -11.92 22.41 5.59
C GLN A 255 -10.56 22.01 5.00
N CYS A 256 -10.52 21.51 3.77
CA CYS A 256 -9.30 21.18 3.05
C CYS A 256 -9.35 21.71 1.62
N SER A 257 -8.95 22.96 1.45
CA SER A 257 -9.01 23.66 0.15
C SER A 257 -7.91 23.25 -0.82
N ASN A 258 -6.99 22.37 -0.41
CA ASN A 258 -5.93 21.85 -1.26
C ASN A 258 -6.51 21.04 -2.43
N THR A 259 -5.86 21.15 -3.59
CA THR A 259 -6.21 20.41 -4.80
C THR A 259 -4.93 19.98 -5.51
N PHE A 260 -5.03 18.96 -6.35
CA PHE A 260 -3.95 18.58 -7.26
C PHE A 260 -4.14 19.21 -8.63
N SER A 261 -3.03 19.54 -9.27
CA SER A 261 -3.01 19.85 -10.70
C SER A 261 -2.91 18.56 -11.49
N PHE A 262 -3.85 18.33 -12.39
CA PHE A 262 -3.87 17.16 -13.25
C PHE A 262 -3.31 17.52 -14.64
N PRO A 263 -2.49 16.64 -15.24
CA PRO A 263 -1.98 16.87 -16.58
C PRO A 263 -3.11 16.87 -17.60
N SER A 264 -3.26 17.97 -18.34
CA SER A 264 -4.39 18.17 -19.26
C SER A 264 -4.26 17.38 -20.57
N ASP A 265 -3.06 16.90 -20.87
CA ASP A 265 -2.68 16.12 -22.04
C ASP A 265 -2.91 14.60 -21.87
N VAL A 266 -3.28 14.16 -20.65
CA VAL A 266 -3.64 12.77 -20.35
C VAL A 266 -5.15 12.63 -20.28
N ASN A 267 -5.66 11.46 -20.67
CA ASN A 267 -7.08 11.15 -20.53
C ASN A 267 -7.53 11.28 -19.06
N SER A 268 -8.80 11.67 -18.85
CA SER A 268 -9.30 11.98 -17.50
C SER A 268 -9.28 10.80 -16.53
N GLU A 269 -9.29 9.57 -17.04
CA GLU A 269 -9.28 8.35 -16.23
C GLU A 269 -7.88 8.02 -15.70
N GLU A 270 -6.83 8.33 -16.46
CA GLU A 270 -5.43 8.08 -16.11
C GLU A 270 -4.74 9.27 -15.47
N GLN A 271 -5.25 10.49 -15.67
CA GLN A 271 -4.76 11.73 -15.04
C GLN A 271 -4.30 11.57 -13.59
N PRO A 272 -5.04 10.86 -12.72
CA PRO A 272 -4.63 10.73 -11.33
C PRO A 272 -3.32 9.95 -11.11
N LEU A 273 -2.95 9.04 -12.03
CA LEU A 273 -1.69 8.29 -11.97
C LEU A 273 -0.46 9.16 -12.21
N PHE A 274 -0.64 10.27 -12.94
CA PHE A 274 0.42 11.18 -13.37
C PHE A 274 0.48 12.47 -12.53
N VAL A 275 -0.21 12.52 -11.39
CA VAL A 275 -0.15 13.66 -10.47
C VAL A 275 1.28 13.81 -9.96
N LYS A 276 1.93 14.90 -10.33
CA LYS A 276 3.20 15.35 -9.76
C LYS A 276 2.92 16.33 -8.63
N HIS A 277 3.33 15.98 -7.42
CA HIS A 277 3.15 16.83 -6.25
C HIS A 277 4.42 16.83 -5.39
N GLN A 278 4.96 18.03 -5.14
CA GLN A 278 6.20 18.18 -4.38
C GLN A 278 6.12 17.52 -2.99
N GLY A 279 5.04 17.81 -2.25
CA GLY A 279 4.88 17.34 -0.87
C GLY A 279 6.06 17.72 0.03
N LEU A 280 6.55 16.75 0.81
CA LEU A 280 7.76 16.87 1.62
C LEU A 280 9.06 16.59 0.84
N CYS A 281 9.06 16.44 -0.48
CA CYS A 281 10.31 16.42 -1.23
C CYS A 281 10.90 17.84 -1.34
N ASP A 282 12.22 17.95 -1.54
CA ASP A 282 12.89 19.24 -1.67
C ASP A 282 12.54 19.92 -3.01
N ASP A 283 12.86 21.20 -3.15
CA ASP A 283 12.63 21.94 -4.39
C ASP A 283 13.34 21.26 -5.58
N GLY A 284 12.61 21.06 -6.69
CA GLY A 284 13.08 20.31 -7.85
C GLY A 284 12.90 18.79 -7.74
N TRP A 285 12.21 18.32 -6.70
CA TRP A 285 11.82 16.93 -6.49
C TRP A 285 10.35 16.81 -6.10
N HIS A 286 9.72 15.69 -6.41
CA HIS A 286 8.35 15.39 -6.01
C HIS A 286 8.20 13.99 -5.42
N VAL A 287 7.10 13.77 -4.70
CA VAL A 287 6.72 12.44 -4.25
C VAL A 287 6.43 11.59 -5.48
N MET A 288 7.07 10.42 -5.56
CA MET A 288 6.88 9.50 -6.68
C MET A 288 5.40 9.22 -6.93
N SER A 289 4.96 9.54 -8.15
CA SER A 289 3.62 9.29 -8.67
C SER A 289 3.42 7.82 -8.98
N ALA A 290 2.16 7.41 -9.17
CA ALA A 290 1.84 6.04 -9.55
C ALA A 290 2.53 5.66 -10.88
N ALA A 291 2.57 6.60 -11.83
CA ALA A 291 3.22 6.42 -13.12
C ALA A 291 4.72 6.08 -12.98
N GLU A 292 5.47 6.78 -12.12
CA GLU A 292 6.90 6.47 -11.92
C GLU A 292 7.12 5.09 -11.30
N TRP A 293 6.28 4.67 -10.35
CA TRP A 293 6.34 3.32 -9.82
C TRP A 293 6.02 2.26 -10.90
N LEU A 294 5.06 2.54 -11.77
CA LEU A 294 4.72 1.67 -12.89
C LEU A 294 5.87 1.54 -13.90
N ASP A 295 6.61 2.61 -14.15
CA ASP A 295 7.77 2.54 -15.04
C ASP A 295 8.85 1.58 -14.50
N LEU A 296 9.04 1.56 -13.18
CA LEU A 296 9.94 0.61 -12.52
C LEU A 296 9.41 -0.82 -12.64
N VAL A 297 8.09 -1.02 -12.58
CA VAL A 297 7.46 -2.34 -12.75
C VAL A 297 7.68 -2.86 -14.19
N GLU A 298 7.53 -2.00 -15.19
CA GLU A 298 7.70 -2.36 -16.60
C GLU A 298 9.15 -2.77 -16.93
N LEU A 299 10.15 -2.23 -16.22
CA LEU A 299 11.54 -2.70 -16.29
C LEU A 299 11.73 -4.16 -15.87
N ASN A 300 10.78 -4.71 -15.12
CA ASN A 300 10.75 -6.12 -14.72
C ASN A 300 9.80 -6.96 -15.59
N ASN A 301 9.43 -6.48 -16.79
CA ASN A 301 8.46 -7.13 -17.70
C ASN A 301 7.12 -7.45 -17.01
N GLY A 302 6.69 -6.63 -16.05
CA GLY A 302 5.46 -6.86 -15.27
C GLY A 302 5.47 -8.15 -14.43
N GLY A 303 6.61 -8.84 -14.31
CA GLY A 303 6.73 -10.15 -13.68
C GLY A 303 6.82 -10.11 -12.15
N THR A 304 6.49 -11.24 -11.53
CA THR A 304 6.73 -11.51 -10.11
C THR A 304 8.23 -11.43 -9.82
N GLY A 305 8.62 -10.74 -8.75
CA GLY A 305 10.04 -10.49 -8.42
C GLY A 305 10.53 -9.06 -8.64
N PHE A 306 9.63 -8.07 -8.65
CA PHE A 306 10.00 -6.65 -8.53
C PHE A 306 10.97 -6.44 -7.36
N TYR A 307 10.64 -6.99 -6.19
CA TYR A 307 11.49 -6.89 -5.00
C TYR A 307 12.89 -7.48 -5.21
N ASN A 308 13.07 -8.51 -6.04
CA ASN A 308 14.40 -9.07 -6.27
C ASN A 308 15.35 -8.06 -6.93
N ARG A 309 14.84 -7.19 -7.81
CA ARG A 309 15.62 -6.20 -8.55
C ARG A 309 15.78 -4.87 -7.82
N PHE A 310 14.76 -4.47 -7.06
CA PHE A 310 14.67 -3.15 -6.44
C PHE A 310 14.80 -3.18 -4.90
N GLY A 311 14.62 -4.34 -4.29
CA GLY A 311 14.61 -4.56 -2.84
C GLY A 311 16.00 -4.54 -2.23
N SER A 312 16.07 -4.04 -1.01
CA SER A 312 17.25 -4.11 -0.15
C SER A 312 17.36 -5.48 0.53
N ALA A 313 18.60 -5.91 0.78
CA ALA A 313 18.87 -7.15 1.51
C ALA A 313 18.89 -6.96 3.04
N ALA A 314 18.74 -5.73 3.55
CA ALA A 314 18.81 -5.42 4.99
C ALA A 314 17.64 -6.00 5.80
N LEU A 315 16.46 -6.10 5.17
CA LEU A 315 15.24 -6.68 5.74
C LEU A 315 14.75 -7.89 4.94
N ALA A 316 15.63 -8.51 4.17
CA ALA A 316 15.22 -9.59 3.29
C ALA A 316 14.76 -10.81 4.10
N TYR A 317 13.61 -11.36 3.72
CA TYR A 317 13.17 -12.68 4.13
C TYR A 317 14.28 -13.71 3.97
N SER A 318 14.40 -14.66 4.90
CA SER A 318 15.43 -15.71 4.90
C SER A 318 15.53 -16.58 3.64
N HIS A 319 14.60 -16.43 2.69
CA HIS A 319 14.53 -17.22 1.45
C HIS A 319 14.60 -16.38 0.17
N LEU A 320 14.76 -15.06 0.27
CA LEU A 320 14.87 -14.16 -0.87
C LEU A 320 16.15 -13.37 -0.76
N LEU A 321 16.96 -13.42 -1.81
CA LEU A 321 18.21 -12.68 -1.91
C LEU A 321 18.01 -11.61 -2.97
N PRO A 322 17.33 -10.49 -2.64
CA PRO A 322 17.26 -9.38 -3.57
C PRO A 322 18.68 -8.88 -3.82
N ASP A 323 19.02 -8.69 -5.09
CA ASP A 323 20.35 -8.22 -5.49
C ASP A 323 20.43 -6.69 -5.52
N ASN A 324 19.29 -6.00 -5.38
CA ASN A 324 19.18 -4.55 -5.50
C ASN A 324 19.94 -4.01 -6.73
N ARG A 325 19.97 -4.74 -7.84
CA ARG A 325 20.78 -4.39 -9.03
C ARG A 325 20.37 -3.08 -9.70
N SER A 326 19.20 -2.54 -9.34
CA SER A 326 18.76 -1.20 -9.77
C SER A 326 19.34 -0.08 -8.92
N GLY A 327 19.86 -0.39 -7.73
CA GLY A 327 20.27 0.57 -6.70
C GLY A 327 19.12 1.20 -5.90
N PHE A 328 17.85 0.94 -6.25
CA PHE A 328 16.69 1.63 -5.67
C PHE A 328 16.51 1.44 -4.16
N SER A 329 17.02 0.33 -3.60
CA SER A 329 17.03 0.01 -2.16
C SER A 329 15.66 0.15 -1.48
N LEU A 330 14.66 -0.56 -2.02
CA LEU A 330 13.33 -0.65 -1.44
C LEU A 330 13.36 -1.47 -0.15
N LEU A 331 12.86 -0.90 0.95
CA LEU A 331 12.84 -1.55 2.26
C LEU A 331 11.39 -1.94 2.66
N PRO A 332 11.13 -3.21 3.03
CA PRO A 332 9.83 -3.68 3.48
C PRO A 332 9.59 -3.28 4.94
N THR A 333 9.50 -1.98 5.20
CA THR A 333 9.36 -1.43 6.56
C THR A 333 7.91 -1.44 7.06
N GLY A 334 6.96 -1.92 6.26
CA GLY A 334 5.55 -1.93 6.63
C GLY A 334 4.95 -0.53 6.74
N PHE A 335 3.99 -0.37 7.64
CA PHE A 335 3.35 0.91 7.96
C PHE A 335 3.12 1.06 9.46
N TYR A 336 2.93 2.29 9.94
CA TYR A 336 2.47 2.52 11.32
C TYR A 336 0.94 2.58 11.36
N ASP A 337 0.32 1.73 12.18
CA ASP A 337 -1.14 1.69 12.39
C ASP A 337 -1.51 2.44 13.68
N PHE A 338 -2.26 3.54 13.55
CA PHE A 338 -2.65 4.36 14.70
C PHE A 338 -3.75 3.72 15.57
N SER A 339 -4.60 2.87 14.99
CA SER A 339 -5.64 2.14 15.73
C SER A 339 -5.02 1.09 16.64
N LYS A 340 -3.98 0.42 16.14
CA LYS A 340 -3.24 -0.63 16.87
C LYS A 340 -2.04 -0.10 17.64
N LYS A 341 -1.62 1.15 17.39
CA LYS A 341 -0.43 1.79 17.95
C LYS A 341 0.83 0.94 17.77
N MET A 342 1.02 0.39 16.57
CA MET A 342 2.14 -0.50 16.26
C MET A 342 2.50 -0.46 14.78
N TYR A 343 3.74 -0.83 14.48
CA TYR A 343 4.18 -1.10 13.12
C TYR A 343 3.63 -2.45 12.65
N LYS A 344 3.00 -2.45 11.47
CA LYS A 344 2.39 -3.61 10.82
C LYS A 344 3.15 -3.96 9.55
N ASP A 345 3.09 -5.24 9.17
CA ASP A 345 3.63 -5.77 7.91
C ASP A 345 5.13 -5.51 7.69
N ARG A 346 5.85 -5.33 8.81
CA ARG A 346 7.31 -5.22 8.89
C ARG A 346 7.97 -6.45 8.29
N GLU A 347 9.04 -6.24 7.55
CA GLU A 347 9.78 -7.28 6.83
C GLU A 347 8.93 -7.99 5.76
N LEU A 348 7.63 -7.67 5.63
CA LEU A 348 6.73 -8.33 4.70
C LEU A 348 6.44 -7.52 3.45
N TYR A 349 6.14 -6.24 3.64
CA TYR A 349 5.71 -5.33 2.58
C TYR A 349 6.42 -3.99 2.68
N ALA A 350 6.80 -3.45 1.53
CA ALA A 350 7.15 -2.05 1.39
C ALA A 350 5.89 -1.28 0.97
N TYR A 351 5.60 -0.18 1.65
CA TYR A 351 4.49 0.72 1.33
C TYR A 351 5.00 2.13 1.11
N HIS A 352 4.41 2.83 0.13
CA HIS A 352 4.75 4.22 -0.17
C HIS A 352 3.49 5.01 -0.50
N TRP A 353 3.28 6.15 0.18
CA TRP A 353 2.17 7.04 -0.21
C TRP A 353 2.35 7.49 -1.65
N LEU A 354 1.23 7.53 -2.38
CA LEU A 354 1.11 8.20 -3.66
C LEU A 354 0.41 9.55 -3.45
N PRO A 355 0.65 10.55 -4.31
CA PRO A 355 -0.01 11.84 -4.19
C PRO A 355 -1.53 11.77 -4.20
N GLN A 356 -2.11 10.90 -5.01
CA GLN A 356 -3.54 10.89 -5.29
C GLN A 356 -4.43 10.57 -4.06
N GLU A 357 -5.44 11.41 -3.84
CA GLU A 357 -6.58 11.09 -2.96
C GLU A 357 -7.49 10.04 -3.62
N LYS A 358 -7.90 9.02 -2.86
CA LYS A 358 -8.84 7.99 -3.32
C LYS A 358 -10.28 8.34 -2.94
N ALA A 359 -10.48 8.76 -1.70
CA ALA A 359 -11.76 9.19 -1.14
C ALA A 359 -11.52 10.12 0.06
N SER A 360 -12.61 10.56 0.70
CA SER A 360 -12.57 11.56 1.78
C SER A 360 -11.62 11.25 2.95
N THR A 361 -11.38 9.98 3.27
CA THR A 361 -10.49 9.56 4.37
C THR A 361 -9.40 8.61 3.90
N THR A 362 -9.28 8.35 2.60
CA THR A 362 -8.31 7.41 2.03
C THR A 362 -7.50 8.01 0.90
N ALA A 363 -6.23 7.63 0.83
CA ALA A 363 -5.33 8.00 -0.24
C ALA A 363 -4.69 6.77 -0.85
N ASN A 364 -4.19 6.92 -2.08
CA ASN A 364 -3.53 5.83 -2.76
C ASN A 364 -2.13 5.58 -2.21
N TYR A 365 -1.71 4.32 -2.22
CA TYR A 365 -0.34 3.92 -1.95
C TYR A 365 0.11 2.86 -2.97
N PHE A 366 1.42 2.76 -3.14
CA PHE A 366 2.09 1.66 -3.82
C PHE A 366 2.56 0.64 -2.78
N SER A 367 2.36 -0.65 -3.03
CA SER A 367 2.89 -1.69 -2.14
C SER A 367 3.57 -2.80 -2.90
N VAL A 368 4.64 -3.34 -2.30
CA VAL A 368 5.42 -4.44 -2.86
C VAL A 368 5.65 -5.48 -1.77
N SER A 369 5.46 -6.74 -2.12
CA SER A 369 5.95 -7.89 -1.38
C SER A 369 7.03 -8.61 -2.20
N SER A 370 7.51 -9.71 -1.64
CA SER A 370 8.42 -10.63 -2.32
C SER A 370 7.93 -11.14 -3.66
N SER A 371 6.63 -11.45 -3.76
CA SER A 371 6.04 -12.13 -4.91
C SER A 371 5.09 -11.25 -5.71
N ASP A 372 4.66 -10.11 -5.16
CA ASP A 372 3.56 -9.33 -5.69
C ASP A 372 3.78 -7.83 -5.52
N TYR A 373 3.04 -7.03 -6.29
CA TYR A 373 2.99 -5.58 -6.16
C TYR A 373 1.58 -5.07 -6.49
N THR A 374 1.21 -3.94 -5.89
CA THR A 374 -0.02 -3.23 -6.22
C THR A 374 0.31 -1.98 -7.03
N ARG A 375 -0.45 -1.73 -8.10
CA ARG A 375 -0.28 -0.53 -8.94
C ARG A 375 -0.76 0.73 -8.22
N SER A 376 -1.88 0.60 -7.51
CA SER A 376 -2.48 1.62 -6.67
C SER A 376 -3.53 0.92 -5.79
N TYR A 377 -3.25 0.80 -4.50
CA TYR A 377 -4.27 0.45 -3.50
C TYR A 377 -4.57 1.68 -2.65
N TRP A 378 -5.39 1.55 -1.61
CA TRP A 378 -5.78 2.68 -0.77
C TRP A 378 -5.61 2.39 0.71
N GLY A 379 -5.17 3.40 1.46
CA GLY A 379 -4.95 3.35 2.91
C GLY A 379 -5.60 4.55 3.61
N LEU A 380 -5.75 4.46 4.93
CA LEU A 380 -6.37 5.51 5.73
C LEU A 380 -5.41 6.69 5.92
N LYS A 381 -5.78 7.87 5.43
CA LYS A 381 -4.92 9.08 5.45
C LYS A 381 -4.43 9.45 6.85
N GLY A 382 -5.36 9.49 7.81
CA GLY A 382 -5.09 9.76 9.23
C GLY A 382 -5.04 8.51 10.10
N GLY A 383 -5.24 7.33 9.50
CA GLY A 383 -5.20 6.05 10.20
C GLY A 383 -3.84 5.38 10.13
N TRP A 384 -3.03 5.70 9.12
CA TRP A 384 -1.71 5.11 8.87
C TRP A 384 -0.64 6.17 8.63
N ALA A 385 0.62 5.82 8.87
CA ALA A 385 1.77 6.56 8.37
C ALA A 385 2.64 5.63 7.50
N LEU A 386 3.05 6.12 6.32
CA LEU A 386 3.85 5.39 5.33
C LEU A 386 5.11 6.18 4.99
N PRO A 387 6.19 5.49 4.57
CA PRO A 387 7.31 6.13 3.89
C PRO A 387 6.88 6.82 2.59
N ILE A 388 7.70 7.76 2.12
CA ILE A 388 7.63 8.30 0.77
C ILE A 388 8.98 8.24 0.09
N ARG A 389 8.94 8.25 -1.24
CA ARG A 389 10.12 8.27 -2.10
C ARG A 389 10.09 9.51 -2.99
N CYS A 390 11.22 10.21 -3.06
CA CYS A 390 11.34 11.40 -3.90
C CYS A 390 12.00 11.06 -5.23
N VAL A 391 11.51 11.68 -6.29
CA VAL A 391 12.01 11.61 -7.66
C VAL A 391 12.24 13.03 -8.18
N LYS A 392 13.28 13.20 -8.98
CA LYS A 392 13.66 14.50 -9.53
C LYS A 392 12.64 14.94 -10.58
N ASP A 393 12.31 16.22 -10.59
CA ASP A 393 11.43 16.81 -11.59
C ASP A 393 12.01 16.66 -13.02
N TYR A 394 11.11 16.55 -13.99
CA TYR A 394 11.38 16.39 -15.42
C TYR A 394 10.33 17.11 -16.26
#